data_AF-A0A0F8Z480-F1
#
_entry.id   AF-A0A0F8Z480-F1
#
_cell.length_a   1.000
_cell.length_b   1.000
_cell.length_c   1.000
_cell.angle_alpha   90.00
_cell.angle_beta   90.00
_cell.angle_gamma   90.00
#
_symmetry.space_group_name_H-M   'P 1'
#
loop_
_entity.id
_entity.type
_entity.pdbx_description
1 polymer ?
#
loop_
_entity_poly.entity_id
_entity_poly.type
_entity_poly.pdbx_seq_one_letter_code
_entity_poly.pdbx_strand_id
1 'polypeptide(L)'
;MTDSIKLKCREAYTRDVGRGHIRIDYDSMEKLNISTGDFVEIEGKKKTAAKVLPLYPSDEAKSMARTDSIVRGNMKITIDDEIKITKIKTLAAIKIVVKPTHAIPPIDARYLTDAFEGTAMTLDDRVLVPYFGGRIQFQIIETNPKDPVCVTRSTIFVIEEDNKDEKKVTCPTCGSIV
;
A
#
# COMPACT_ATOMS: atom_id res chain seq x y z
N MET A 1 -18.70 -17.13 -15.65
CA MET A 1 -17.39 -16.53 -15.34
C MET A 1 -17.65 -15.29 -14.53
N THR A 2 -17.15 -15.23 -13.31
CA THR A 2 -17.40 -14.11 -12.40
C THR A 2 -16.12 -13.30 -12.31
N ASP A 3 -16.14 -12.08 -12.83
CA ASP A 3 -14.98 -11.17 -12.78
C ASP A 3 -14.68 -10.71 -11.33
N SER A 4 -15.64 -10.90 -10.43
CA SER A 4 -15.52 -10.57 -9.02
C SER A 4 -16.07 -11.65 -8.11
N ILE A 5 -15.43 -11.83 -6.96
CA ILE A 5 -15.89 -12.69 -5.86
C ILE A 5 -16.07 -11.86 -4.59
N LYS A 6 -16.93 -12.33 -3.68
CA LYS A 6 -17.07 -11.75 -2.35
C LYS A 6 -16.45 -12.70 -1.33
N LEU A 7 -15.57 -12.17 -0.49
CA LEU A 7 -14.92 -12.93 0.59
C LEU A 7 -15.08 -12.17 1.91
N LYS A 8 -15.03 -12.91 3.01
CA LYS A 8 -14.98 -12.30 4.35
C LYS A 8 -13.56 -11.96 4.75
N CYS A 9 -13.37 -10.75 5.26
CA CYS A 9 -12.07 -10.26 5.71
C CYS A 9 -11.70 -10.87 7.07
N ARG A 10 -10.51 -11.48 7.15
CA ARG A 10 -9.92 -12.03 8.38
C ARG A 10 -8.53 -11.43 8.64
N GLU A 11 -8.05 -11.61 9.85
CA GLU A 11 -6.75 -11.11 10.26
C GLU A 11 -5.59 -11.85 9.57
N ALA A 12 -4.60 -11.09 9.08
CA ALA A 12 -3.35 -11.60 8.55
C ALA A 12 -2.53 -12.36 9.61
N TYR A 13 -1.61 -13.20 9.13
CA TYR A 13 -0.61 -13.80 10.01
C TYR A 13 0.40 -12.73 10.45
N THR A 14 0.92 -12.85 11.67
CA THR A 14 1.89 -11.91 12.26
C THR A 14 3.13 -11.67 11.37
N ARG A 15 3.52 -12.67 10.56
CA ARG A 15 4.64 -12.59 9.60
C ARG A 15 4.37 -11.79 8.33
N ASP A 16 3.11 -11.61 7.96
CA ASP A 16 2.68 -10.92 6.74
C ASP A 16 2.27 -9.46 7.01
N VAL A 17 2.38 -9.02 8.26
CA VAL A 17 2.09 -7.66 8.71
C VAL A 17 3.11 -6.69 8.12
N GLY A 18 2.63 -5.61 7.50
CA GLY A 18 3.44 -4.53 6.96
C GLY A 18 3.77 -4.66 5.47
N ARG A 19 3.39 -5.74 4.79
CA ARG A 19 3.80 -6.00 3.38
C ARG A 19 2.73 -5.72 2.33
N GLY A 20 1.49 -5.45 2.72
CA GLY A 20 0.42 -5.18 1.75
C GLY A 20 0.01 -6.39 0.90
N HIS A 21 0.06 -7.60 1.47
CA HIS A 21 -0.37 -8.82 0.79
C HIS A 21 -1.78 -9.24 1.20
N ILE A 22 -2.49 -9.90 0.29
CA ILE A 22 -3.76 -10.56 0.56
C ILE A 22 -3.61 -12.06 0.32
N ARG A 23 -4.08 -12.87 1.28
CA ARG A 23 -4.14 -14.32 1.12
C ARG A 23 -5.56 -14.77 0.85
N ILE A 24 -5.74 -15.55 -0.22
CA ILE A 24 -7.03 -16.14 -0.62
C ILE A 24 -6.87 -17.63 -0.90
N ASP A 25 -7.99 -18.34 -0.93
CA ASP A 25 -8.08 -19.78 -1.16
C ASP A 25 -7.92 -20.11 -2.65
N TYR A 26 -7.47 -21.33 -2.95
CA TYR A 26 -7.29 -21.78 -4.34
C TYR A 26 -8.61 -21.80 -5.12
N ASP A 27 -9.73 -22.21 -4.50
CA ASP A 27 -11.04 -22.20 -5.15
C ASP A 27 -11.43 -20.79 -5.63
N SER A 28 -11.18 -19.77 -4.80
CA SER A 28 -11.37 -18.37 -5.16
C SER A 28 -10.41 -17.89 -6.25
N MET A 29 -9.15 -18.33 -6.21
CA MET A 29 -8.17 -18.03 -7.26
C MET A 29 -8.59 -18.61 -8.61
N GLU A 30 -9.03 -19.87 -8.63
CA GLU A 30 -9.51 -20.53 -9.84
C GLU A 30 -10.76 -19.85 -10.40
N LYS A 31 -11.71 -19.46 -9.53
CA LYS A 31 -12.91 -18.70 -9.93
C LYS A 31 -12.58 -17.36 -10.58
N LEU A 32 -11.55 -16.67 -10.08
CA LEU A 32 -11.05 -15.40 -10.61
C LEU A 32 -10.02 -15.58 -11.74
N ASN A 33 -9.61 -16.82 -12.04
CA ASN A 33 -8.55 -17.16 -12.97
C ASN A 33 -7.23 -16.40 -12.70
N ILE A 34 -6.82 -16.31 -11.44
CA ILE A 34 -5.58 -15.65 -10.98
C ILE A 34 -4.57 -16.66 -10.46
N SER A 35 -3.30 -16.34 -10.59
CA SER A 35 -2.19 -17.15 -10.07
C SER A 35 -1.54 -16.51 -8.85
N THR A 36 -0.67 -17.27 -8.18
CA THR A 36 0.13 -16.74 -7.08
C THR A 36 1.04 -15.62 -7.58
N GLY A 37 1.01 -14.48 -6.90
CA GLY A 37 1.79 -13.30 -7.27
C GLY A 37 1.11 -12.35 -8.25
N ASP A 38 -0.07 -12.68 -8.79
CA ASP A 38 -0.90 -11.72 -9.52
C ASP A 38 -1.43 -10.61 -8.58
N PHE A 39 -1.94 -9.54 -9.19
CA PHE A 39 -2.54 -8.41 -8.49
C PHE A 39 -4.06 -8.42 -8.62
N VAL A 40 -4.72 -8.03 -7.53
CA VAL A 40 -6.18 -7.90 -7.47
C VAL A 40 -6.56 -6.54 -6.91
N GLU A 41 -7.68 -6.01 -7.39
CA GLU A 41 -8.35 -4.87 -6.79
C GLU A 41 -9.30 -5.40 -5.71
N ILE A 42 -9.19 -4.83 -4.52
CA ILE A 42 -10.05 -5.13 -3.40
C ILE A 42 -10.90 -3.89 -3.14
N GLU A 43 -12.21 -4.09 -3.21
CA GLU A 43 -13.24 -3.07 -3.01
C GLU A 43 -13.94 -3.32 -1.67
N GLY A 44 -13.68 -2.42 -0.72
CA GLY A 44 -14.42 -2.28 0.53
C GLY A 44 -15.25 -1.00 0.51
N LYS A 45 -15.00 -0.07 1.44
CA LYS A 45 -15.52 1.32 1.33
C LYS A 45 -14.68 2.17 0.39
N LYS A 46 -13.39 1.87 0.32
CA LYS A 46 -12.44 2.41 -0.66
C LYS A 46 -11.81 1.24 -1.42
N LYS A 47 -11.40 1.49 -2.66
CA LYS A 47 -10.67 0.55 -3.51
C LYS A 47 -9.18 0.61 -3.21
N THR A 48 -8.52 -0.54 -3.19
CA THR A 48 -7.07 -0.69 -3.04
C THR A 48 -6.59 -1.86 -3.88
N ALA A 49 -5.31 -1.87 -4.26
CA ALA A 49 -4.70 -3.00 -4.95
C ALA A 49 -3.77 -3.76 -4.01
N ALA A 50 -3.77 -5.10 -4.12
CA ALA A 50 -2.87 -5.93 -3.33
C ALA A 50 -2.36 -7.14 -4.14
N LYS A 51 -1.20 -7.65 -3.73
CA LYS A 51 -0.61 -8.86 -4.30
C LYS A 51 -1.25 -10.10 -3.68
N VAL A 52 -1.62 -11.04 -4.54
CA VAL A 52 -2.27 -12.29 -4.18
C VAL A 52 -1.25 -13.33 -3.75
N LEU A 53 -1.50 -13.95 -2.60
CA LEU A 53 -0.80 -15.11 -2.10
C LEU A 53 -1.79 -16.22 -1.73
N PRO A 54 -1.37 -17.49 -1.74
CA PRO A 54 -2.23 -18.57 -1.32
C PRO A 54 -2.39 -18.60 0.21
N LEU A 55 -3.58 -19.00 0.65
CA LEU A 55 -3.81 -19.42 2.03
C LEU A 55 -3.05 -20.71 2.34
N TYR A 56 -2.90 -21.00 3.64
CA TYR A 56 -2.40 -22.30 4.06
C TYR A 56 -3.49 -23.36 3.87
N PRO A 57 -3.12 -24.62 3.56
CA PRO A 57 -4.08 -25.71 3.40
C PRO A 57 -5.06 -25.89 4.56
N SER A 58 -4.66 -25.51 5.78
CA SER A 58 -5.50 -25.57 6.98
C SER A 58 -6.72 -24.60 6.97
N ASP A 59 -6.69 -23.55 6.15
CA ASP A 59 -7.72 -22.51 6.06
C ASP A 59 -8.44 -22.46 4.71
N GLU A 60 -8.23 -23.47 3.85
CA GLU A 60 -8.88 -23.58 2.53
C GLU A 60 -10.41 -23.78 2.62
N ALA A 61 -11.11 -23.46 1.53
CA ALA A 61 -12.56 -23.65 1.31
C ALA A 61 -13.52 -22.86 2.23
N LYS A 62 -13.04 -21.86 2.98
CA LYS A 62 -13.86 -21.06 3.91
C LYS A 62 -14.34 -19.70 3.36
N SER A 63 -14.18 -19.44 2.05
CA SER A 63 -14.55 -18.16 1.40
C SER A 63 -14.08 -16.92 2.19
N MET A 64 -12.85 -16.97 2.68
CA MET A 64 -12.25 -15.92 3.50
C MET A 64 -10.96 -15.42 2.86
N ALA A 65 -10.67 -14.15 3.11
CA ALA A 65 -9.43 -13.53 2.71
C ALA A 65 -8.73 -12.97 3.96
N ARG A 66 -7.46 -13.30 4.13
CA ARG A 66 -6.65 -12.71 5.21
C ARG A 66 -5.95 -11.47 4.68
N THR A 67 -6.17 -10.35 5.36
CA THR A 67 -5.60 -9.05 4.98
C THR A 67 -4.89 -8.39 6.16
N ASP A 68 -3.81 -7.68 5.84
CA ASP A 68 -3.04 -6.92 6.82
C ASP A 68 -3.79 -5.66 7.26
N SER A 69 -3.46 -5.20 8.47
CA SER A 69 -3.89 -3.94 9.08
C SER A 69 -3.80 -2.73 8.15
N ILE A 70 -2.74 -2.61 7.35
CA ILE A 70 -2.55 -1.50 6.40
C ILE A 70 -3.59 -1.56 5.29
N VAL A 71 -3.74 -2.72 4.65
CA VAL A 71 -4.69 -2.93 3.54
C VAL A 71 -6.12 -2.70 4.04
N ARG A 72 -6.46 -3.20 5.23
CA ARG A 72 -7.75 -2.92 5.89
C ARG A 72 -7.96 -1.42 6.16
N GLY A 73 -6.91 -0.75 6.64
CA GLY A 73 -6.92 0.69 6.89
C GLY A 73 -7.16 1.50 5.61
N ASN A 74 -6.57 1.09 4.49
CA ASN A 74 -6.78 1.72 3.18
C ASN A 74 -8.22 1.54 2.71
N MET A 75 -8.80 0.35 2.87
CA MET A 75 -10.20 0.06 2.49
C MET A 75 -11.25 0.60 3.46
N LYS A 76 -10.83 1.05 4.67
CA LYS A 76 -11.69 1.50 5.77
C LYS A 76 -12.73 0.45 6.21
N ILE A 77 -12.32 -0.81 6.26
CA ILE A 77 -13.15 -1.95 6.67
C ILE A 77 -12.75 -2.48 8.05
N THR A 78 -13.65 -3.20 8.68
CA THR A 78 -13.42 -3.96 9.91
C THR A 78 -13.16 -5.44 9.63
N ILE A 79 -12.71 -6.18 10.67
CA ILE A 79 -12.63 -7.64 10.59
C ILE A 79 -14.05 -8.19 10.47
N ASP A 80 -14.23 -9.27 9.71
CA ASP A 80 -15.50 -9.92 9.39
C ASP A 80 -16.41 -9.16 8.42
N ASP A 81 -16.00 -8.00 7.92
CA ASP A 81 -16.66 -7.33 6.80
C ASP A 81 -16.51 -8.13 5.50
N GLU A 82 -17.50 -8.00 4.61
CA GLU A 82 -17.41 -8.51 3.25
C GLU A 82 -16.60 -7.56 2.35
N ILE A 83 -15.68 -8.13 1.59
CA ILE A 83 -14.89 -7.45 0.58
C ILE A 83 -15.16 -8.05 -0.80
N LYS A 84 -15.13 -7.22 -1.82
CA LYS A 84 -15.22 -7.67 -3.22
C LYS A 84 -13.84 -7.65 -3.85
N ILE A 85 -13.44 -8.77 -4.43
CA ILE A 85 -12.13 -8.91 -5.09
C ILE A 85 -12.37 -9.04 -6.58
N THR A 86 -11.62 -8.27 -7.36
CA THR A 86 -11.70 -8.22 -8.81
C THR A 86 -10.32 -8.41 -9.39
N LYS A 87 -10.19 -9.25 -10.43
CA LYS A 87 -8.91 -9.40 -11.13
C LYS A 87 -8.60 -8.11 -11.90
N ILE A 88 -7.37 -7.61 -11.74
CA ILE A 88 -6.87 -6.44 -12.47
C ILE A 88 -5.53 -6.76 -13.11
N LYS A 89 -5.17 -6.00 -14.13
CA LYS A 89 -3.80 -5.94 -14.65
C LYS A 89 -3.18 -4.64 -14.18
N THR A 90 -2.04 -4.73 -13.52
CA THR A 90 -1.27 -3.56 -13.10
C THR A 90 -0.27 -3.18 -14.19
N LEU A 91 -0.04 -1.87 -14.33
CA LEU A 91 1.01 -1.33 -15.19
C LEU A 91 2.25 -1.05 -14.35
N ALA A 92 3.44 -1.17 -14.95
CA ALA A 92 4.66 -0.75 -14.27
C ALA A 92 4.63 0.77 -14.02
N ALA A 93 4.84 1.18 -12.77
CA ALA A 93 4.96 2.59 -12.45
C ALA A 93 6.22 3.19 -13.09
N ILE A 94 6.12 4.44 -13.54
CA ILE A 94 7.25 5.24 -14.00
C ILE A 94 7.65 6.22 -12.90
N LYS A 95 6.65 6.91 -12.34
CA LYS A 95 6.83 7.90 -11.28
C LYS A 95 5.73 7.75 -10.24
N ILE A 96 6.12 7.79 -8.96
CA ILE A 96 5.19 7.80 -7.83
C ILE A 96 5.59 8.95 -6.91
N VAL A 97 4.61 9.78 -6.55
CA VAL A 97 4.78 10.85 -5.56
C VAL A 97 4.20 10.36 -4.24
N VAL A 98 5.06 10.35 -3.22
CA VAL A 98 4.70 9.91 -1.87
C VAL A 98 4.93 11.04 -0.88
N LYS A 99 4.12 11.06 0.17
CA LYS A 99 4.21 12.03 1.25
C LYS A 99 4.25 11.34 2.60
N PRO A 100 5.21 11.66 3.46
CA PRO A 100 5.26 11.09 4.80
C PRO A 100 4.19 11.73 5.70
N THR A 101 3.57 10.92 6.57
CA THR A 101 2.58 11.42 7.55
C THR A 101 3.25 12.19 8.70
N HIS A 102 4.52 11.92 8.97
CA HIS A 102 5.31 12.52 10.04
C HIS A 102 6.64 13.05 9.49
N ALA A 103 7.33 13.90 10.26
CA ALA A 103 8.69 14.30 9.91
C ALA A 103 9.59 13.06 9.90
N ILE A 104 10.24 12.83 8.76
CA ILE A 104 11.12 11.69 8.54
C ILE A 104 12.57 12.17 8.42
N PRO A 105 13.54 11.34 8.81
CA PRO A 105 14.93 11.61 8.46
C PRO A 105 15.09 11.61 6.92
N PRO A 106 16.16 12.22 6.39
CA PRO A 106 16.45 12.15 4.96
C PRO A 106 16.64 10.68 4.56
N ILE A 107 15.77 10.20 3.66
CA ILE A 107 15.78 8.84 3.13
C ILE A 107 15.93 8.91 1.62
N ASP A 108 16.77 8.04 1.06
CA ASP A 108 16.94 7.93 -0.37
C ASP A 108 15.73 7.29 -1.04
N ALA A 109 15.30 7.84 -2.17
CA ALA A 109 14.24 7.27 -3.02
C ALA A 109 14.55 5.82 -3.47
N ARG A 110 15.83 5.44 -3.55
CA ARG A 110 16.27 4.07 -3.85
C ARG A 110 15.81 3.09 -2.78
N TYR A 111 15.86 3.48 -1.51
CA TYR A 111 15.40 2.64 -0.40
C TYR A 111 13.90 2.32 -0.52
N LEU A 112 13.10 3.31 -0.90
CA LEU A 112 11.67 3.11 -1.15
C LEU A 112 11.43 2.17 -2.34
N THR A 113 12.22 2.30 -3.40
CA THR A 113 12.14 1.44 -4.58
C THR A 113 12.38 -0.02 -4.21
N ASP A 114 13.43 -0.29 -3.44
CA ASP A 114 13.76 -1.64 -2.99
C ASP A 114 12.73 -2.18 -1.99
N ALA A 115 12.23 -1.34 -1.09
CA ALA A 115 11.23 -1.74 -0.10
C ALA A 115 9.87 -2.08 -0.72
N PHE A 116 9.49 -1.38 -1.80
CA PHE A 116 8.19 -1.54 -2.43
C PHE A 116 8.20 -2.41 -3.70
N GLU A 117 9.35 -2.93 -4.11
CA GLU A 117 9.48 -3.78 -5.30
C GLU A 117 8.42 -4.91 -5.30
N GLY A 118 7.63 -4.98 -6.38
CA GLY A 118 6.58 -6.00 -6.55
C GLY A 118 5.32 -5.77 -5.71
N THR A 119 5.14 -4.56 -5.16
CA THR A 119 3.92 -4.14 -4.47
C THR A 119 3.05 -3.32 -5.42
N ALA A 120 1.74 -3.55 -5.38
CA ALA A 120 0.78 -2.71 -6.09
C ALA A 120 0.38 -1.52 -5.22
N MET A 121 0.19 -0.39 -5.87
CA MET A 121 -0.11 0.89 -5.26
C MET A 121 -1.27 1.57 -6.00
N THR A 122 -2.12 2.22 -5.21
CA THR A 122 -3.26 3.03 -5.69
C THR A 122 -3.16 4.42 -5.07
N LEU A 123 -3.71 5.43 -5.73
CA LEU A 123 -3.75 6.79 -5.22
C LEU A 123 -4.45 6.87 -3.86
N ASP A 124 -3.90 7.72 -2.99
CA ASP A 124 -4.35 7.96 -1.62
C ASP A 124 -4.21 6.73 -0.69
N ASP A 125 -3.54 5.66 -1.12
CA ASP A 125 -3.25 4.55 -0.22
C ASP A 125 -2.10 4.87 0.73
N ARG A 126 -2.18 4.28 1.92
CA ARG A 126 -1.15 4.37 2.94
C ARG A 126 -0.28 3.13 2.88
N VAL A 127 1.02 3.35 2.90
CA VAL A 127 2.03 2.28 2.85
C VAL A 127 3.03 2.48 3.97
N LEU A 128 3.65 1.39 4.41
CA LEU A 128 4.52 1.38 5.58
C LEU A 128 5.87 0.81 5.19
N VAL A 129 6.93 1.53 5.54
CA VAL A 129 8.31 1.12 5.31
C VAL A 129 8.98 0.91 6.66
N PRO A 130 9.59 -0.27 6.92
CA PRO A 130 10.41 -0.46 8.10
C PRO A 130 11.65 0.45 7.97
N TYR A 131 12.01 1.19 9.02
CA TYR A 131 13.20 2.06 9.00
C TYR A 131 13.88 2.02 10.36
N PHE A 132 15.10 1.49 10.43
CA PHE A 132 15.97 1.41 11.63
C PHE A 132 15.23 1.30 12.98
N GLY A 133 14.50 0.19 13.19
CA GLY A 133 13.79 -0.09 14.45
C GLY A 133 12.44 0.60 14.61
N GLY A 134 12.07 1.47 13.68
CA GLY A 134 10.76 2.10 13.56
C GLY A 134 10.03 1.72 12.27
N ARG A 135 8.88 2.36 12.07
CA ARG A 135 8.05 2.22 10.87
C ARG A 135 7.62 3.60 10.42
N ILE A 136 7.86 3.90 9.15
CA ILE A 136 7.47 5.17 8.55
C ILE A 136 6.25 4.92 7.69
N GLN A 137 5.25 5.79 7.84
CA GLN A 137 4.04 5.76 7.05
C GLN A 137 4.09 6.83 5.96
N PHE A 138 3.83 6.40 4.72
CA PHE A 138 3.70 7.26 3.56
C PHE A 138 2.27 7.16 3.01
N GLN A 139 1.82 8.26 2.41
CA GLN A 139 0.59 8.37 1.64
C GLN A 139 0.94 8.65 0.19
N ILE A 140 0.30 7.95 -0.73
CA ILE A 140 0.51 8.15 -2.17
C ILE A 140 -0.35 9.32 -2.62
N ILE A 141 0.28 10.35 -3.19
CA ILE A 141 -0.41 11.53 -3.71
C ILE A 141 -0.72 11.34 -5.19
N GLU A 142 0.26 10.86 -5.95
CA GLU A 142 0.20 10.79 -7.41
C GLU A 142 0.91 9.56 -7.94
N THR A 143 0.34 8.96 -8.99
CA THR A 143 0.88 7.81 -9.71
C THR A 143 0.88 8.09 -11.20
N ASN A 144 1.97 7.71 -11.88
CA ASN A 144 2.09 7.75 -13.33
C ASN A 144 2.60 6.39 -13.84
N PRO A 145 1.83 5.64 -14.65
CA PRO A 145 0.49 5.93 -15.21
C PRO A 145 -0.65 5.91 -14.18
N LYS A 146 -1.87 6.32 -14.57
CA LYS A 146 -3.06 6.30 -13.68
C LYS A 146 -3.37 4.87 -13.22
N ASP A 147 -3.62 4.75 -11.91
CA ASP A 147 -3.85 3.52 -11.14
C ASP A 147 -4.65 2.41 -11.83
N PRO A 148 -4.42 1.13 -11.44
CA PRO A 148 -3.49 0.63 -10.43
C PRO A 148 -2.09 0.32 -10.99
N VAL A 149 -1.04 0.70 -10.24
CA VAL A 149 0.36 0.56 -10.67
C VAL A 149 1.15 -0.42 -9.81
N CYS A 150 2.11 -1.09 -10.42
CA CYS A 150 3.06 -1.99 -9.76
C CYS A 150 4.44 -1.33 -9.68
N VAL A 151 5.04 -1.37 -8.49
CA VAL A 151 6.37 -0.84 -8.28
C VAL A 151 7.42 -1.81 -8.83
N THR A 152 8.30 -1.29 -9.67
CA THR A 152 9.40 -2.03 -10.31
C THR A 152 10.71 -1.27 -10.06
N ARG A 153 11.88 -1.90 -10.20
CA ARG A 153 13.19 -1.23 -9.98
C ARG A 153 13.42 0.05 -10.79
N SER A 154 12.72 0.22 -11.91
CA SER A 154 12.78 1.41 -12.76
C SER A 154 11.91 2.58 -12.28
N THR A 155 11.12 2.40 -11.22
CA THR A 155 10.24 3.47 -10.70
C THR A 155 11.04 4.57 -10.04
N ILE A 156 10.68 5.81 -10.34
CA ILE A 156 11.23 6.98 -9.66
C ILE A 156 10.26 7.42 -8.58
N PHE A 157 10.69 7.32 -7.32
CA PHE A 157 9.96 7.90 -6.19
C PHE A 157 10.36 9.36 -5.98
N VAL A 158 9.35 10.22 -5.85
CA VAL A 158 9.50 11.60 -5.43
C VAL A 158 8.84 11.74 -4.07
N ILE A 159 9.60 12.18 -3.08
CA ILE A 159 9.09 12.43 -1.74
C ILE A 159 8.70 13.91 -1.67
N GLU A 160 7.41 14.18 -1.52
CA GLU A 160 6.94 15.52 -1.16
C GLU A 160 6.88 15.62 0.36
N GLU A 161 7.76 16.45 0.92
CA GLU A 161 7.65 16.84 2.31
C GLU A 161 6.59 17.94 2.42
N ASP A 162 5.58 17.74 3.27
CA ASP A 162 4.81 18.85 3.80
C ASP A 162 5.75 19.63 4.72
N ASN A 163 6.46 20.58 4.13
CA ASN A 163 7.18 21.59 4.87
C ASN A 163 6.14 22.50 5.54
N LYS A 164 5.57 22.03 6.65
CA LYS A 164 4.95 22.89 7.68
C LYS A 164 6.01 23.44 8.63
N ASP A 165 7.23 23.66 8.14
CA ASP A 165 8.15 24.63 8.70
C ASP A 165 8.04 25.93 7.87
N GLU A 166 6.91 26.63 7.99
CA GLU A 166 7.00 28.09 8.05
C GLU A 166 7.71 28.44 9.37
N LYS A 167 9.02 28.20 9.43
CA LYS A 167 9.85 28.99 10.35
C LYS A 167 9.81 30.41 9.81
N LYS A 168 8.85 31.21 10.29
CA LYS A 168 9.07 32.64 10.45
C LYS A 168 10.29 32.81 11.33
N VAL A 169 11.47 32.78 10.72
CA VAL A 169 12.67 33.38 11.30
C VAL A 169 12.46 34.87 11.16
N THR A 170 11.70 35.48 12.07
CA THR A 170 11.86 36.90 12.35
C THR A 170 13.20 37.02 13.05
N CYS A 171 14.24 37.47 12.33
CA CYS A 171 15.49 37.89 12.95
C CYS A 171 15.19 38.97 14.00
N PRO A 172 15.49 38.73 15.29
CA PRO A 172 15.74 39.84 16.19
C PRO A 172 17.19 40.30 15.97
N THR A 173 17.41 41.62 16.07
CA THR A 173 18.70 42.32 16.24
C THR A 173 19.56 42.69 15.02
N CYS A 174 19.45 43.97 14.64
CA CYS A 174 20.56 44.91 14.48
C CYS A 174 19.95 46.32 14.69
N GLY A 175 20.26 47.15 15.69
CA GLY A 175 21.55 47.39 16.34
C GLY A 175 22.13 48.69 15.78
N SER A 176 21.79 49.85 16.35
CA SER A 176 22.54 51.09 16.13
C SER A 176 22.53 51.91 17.42
N ILE A 177 23.58 51.71 18.20
CA ILE A 177 24.17 52.73 19.05
C ILE A 177 24.94 53.65 18.11
N VAL A 178 24.57 54.92 18.04
CA VAL A 178 25.52 56.06 18.09
C VAL A 178 24.80 57.22 18.77
#